data_AF-A0A838BWF7-F1
#
_entry.id   AF-A0A838BWF7-F1
#
_cell.length_a   1.000
_cell.length_b   1.000
_cell.length_c   1.000
_cell.angle_alpha   90.00
_cell.angle_beta   90.00
_cell.angle_gamma   90.00
#
_symmetry.space_group_name_H-M   'P 1'
#
loop_
_entity.id
_entity.type
_entity.pdbx_description
1 polymer ?
#
loop_
_entity_poly.entity_id
_entity_poly.type
_entity_poly.pdbx_seq_one_letter_code
_entity_poly.pdbx_strand_id
1 'polypeptide(L)'
;MPPKGSSPRTLDLFEVTLTIPTPSAEPAPVPADPPRLVSLSDAQLAQQLSHVVSEVPRRLEKGRGNRPELEAAVTQAKVSLSRLVPEPAKHTNSSRSRKTSSVLQEGQRKAVRAALLAGVAPTQVAKHFGLSLATVRKLLDKEGRGS
;
A
#
# COMPACT_ATOMS: atom_id res chain seq x y z
N MET A 1 -53.40 -14.06 -80.29
CA MET A 1 -53.16 -15.20 -79.38
C MET A 1 -51.99 -14.85 -78.45
N PRO A 2 -52.04 -15.31 -77.18
CA PRO A 2 -51.28 -14.78 -76.00
C PRO A 2 -49.85 -15.41 -75.91
N PRO A 3 -48.94 -15.14 -74.92
CA PRO A 3 -49.23 -14.69 -73.54
C PRO A 3 -48.20 -13.80 -72.78
N LYS A 4 -48.71 -13.28 -71.65
CA LYS A 4 -48.15 -13.23 -70.28
C LYS A 4 -46.70 -12.81 -70.01
N GLY A 5 -46.60 -11.88 -69.05
CA GLY A 5 -45.87 -12.14 -67.82
C GLY A 5 -44.57 -11.35 -67.63
N SER A 6 -44.68 -10.05 -67.34
CA SER A 6 -43.57 -9.32 -66.72
C SER A 6 -43.45 -9.73 -65.26
N SER A 7 -42.48 -10.60 -64.97
CA SER A 7 -42.04 -10.96 -63.62
C SER A 7 -40.97 -9.95 -63.17
N PRO A 8 -41.03 -9.41 -61.94
CA PRO A 8 -40.02 -8.46 -61.46
C PRO A 8 -38.71 -9.22 -61.21
N ARG A 9 -37.69 -8.94 -62.03
CA ARG A 9 -36.32 -9.39 -61.77
C ARG A 9 -35.79 -8.62 -60.56
N THR A 10 -35.53 -9.35 -59.50
CA THR A 10 -34.72 -8.94 -58.35
C THR A 10 -33.40 -8.32 -58.84
N LEU A 11 -33.15 -7.08 -58.46
CA LEU A 11 -31.86 -6.42 -58.62
C LEU A 11 -30.83 -7.16 -57.76
N ASP A 12 -29.82 -7.72 -58.42
CA ASP A 12 -28.68 -8.37 -57.80
C ASP A 12 -27.84 -7.32 -57.05
N LEU A 13 -27.68 -7.49 -55.75
CA LEU A 13 -27.06 -6.53 -54.82
C LEU A 13 -25.52 -6.59 -54.84
N PHE A 14 -24.92 -7.42 -55.69
CA PHE A 14 -23.47 -7.67 -55.65
C PHE A 14 -22.66 -7.04 -56.79
N GLU A 15 -23.30 -6.37 -57.75
CA GLU A 15 -22.63 -5.72 -58.90
C GLU A 15 -22.50 -4.19 -58.69
N VAL A 16 -22.28 -3.75 -57.46
CA VAL A 16 -21.76 -2.39 -57.21
C VAL A 16 -20.25 -2.49 -57.07
N THR A 17 -19.54 -2.49 -58.20
CA THR A 17 -18.12 -2.14 -58.23
C THR A 17 -17.98 -0.68 -57.80
N LEU A 18 -17.88 -0.46 -56.49
CA LEU A 18 -17.42 0.78 -55.90
C LEU A 18 -15.96 0.98 -56.35
N THR A 19 -15.75 1.86 -57.33
CA THR A 19 -14.46 2.51 -57.54
C THR A 19 -14.13 3.29 -56.28
N ILE A 20 -13.39 2.66 -55.36
CA ILE A 20 -12.89 3.31 -54.15
C ILE A 20 -11.74 4.23 -54.57
N PRO A 21 -11.83 5.56 -54.35
CA PRO A 21 -10.67 6.42 -54.52
C PRO A 21 -9.62 5.97 -53.50
N THR A 22 -8.42 5.64 -54.00
CA THR A 22 -7.27 5.24 -53.19
C THR A 22 -7.07 6.26 -52.06
N PRO A 23 -7.27 5.89 -50.78
CA PRO A 23 -6.87 6.77 -49.70
C PRO A 23 -5.35 6.87 -49.75
N SER A 24 -4.85 8.11 -49.85
CA SER A 24 -3.43 8.43 -49.63
C SER A 24 -3.00 7.71 -48.36
N ALA A 25 -1.97 6.87 -48.47
CA ALA A 25 -1.40 6.11 -47.38
C ALA A 25 -0.81 7.09 -46.35
N GLU A 26 -1.66 7.59 -45.47
CA GLU A 26 -1.26 8.16 -44.20
C GLU A 26 -0.54 7.03 -43.44
N PRO A 27 0.70 7.24 -42.94
CA PRO A 27 1.39 6.22 -42.20
C PRO A 27 0.51 5.82 -41.00
N ALA A 28 0.26 4.52 -40.89
CA ALA A 28 -0.55 3.95 -39.81
C ALA A 28 -0.12 4.56 -38.46
N PRO A 29 -1.08 4.97 -37.60
CA PRO A 29 -0.74 5.43 -36.26
C PRO A 29 0.12 4.36 -35.59
N VAL A 30 1.34 4.78 -35.24
CA VAL A 30 2.34 3.98 -34.55
C VAL A 30 1.64 3.21 -33.42
N PRO A 31 1.91 1.89 -33.25
CA PRO A 31 1.26 1.12 -32.20
C PRO A 31 1.39 1.87 -30.88
N ALA A 32 0.24 2.25 -30.31
CA ALA A 32 0.17 2.91 -29.02
C ALA A 32 1.02 2.12 -28.04
N ASP A 33 1.92 2.81 -27.34
CA ASP A 33 2.76 2.22 -26.30
C ASP A 33 1.93 1.19 -25.52
N PRO A 34 2.41 -0.05 -25.35
CA PRO A 34 1.65 -1.07 -24.64
C PRO A 34 1.22 -0.48 -23.29
N PRO A 35 -0.02 -0.72 -22.85
CA PRO A 35 -0.55 -0.14 -21.62
C PRO A 35 0.48 -0.38 -20.53
N ARG A 36 1.03 0.71 -19.96
CA ARG A 36 2.26 0.70 -19.14
C ARG A 36 2.23 -0.33 -18.00
N LEU A 37 1.04 -0.76 -17.59
CA LEU A 37 0.79 -1.83 -16.61
C LEU A 37 1.27 -3.22 -17.07
N VAL A 38 1.11 -3.56 -18.36
CA VAL A 38 1.53 -4.85 -18.94
C VAL A 38 3.06 -4.96 -19.02
N SER A 39 3.75 -3.82 -19.11
CA SER A 39 5.21 -3.76 -19.08
C SER A 39 5.81 -3.75 -17.66
N LEU A 40 4.99 -3.69 -16.60
CA LEU A 40 5.51 -3.70 -15.24
C LEU A 40 5.87 -5.12 -14.82
N SER A 41 7.02 -5.25 -14.17
CA SER A 41 7.29 -6.43 -13.34
C SER A 41 6.32 -6.49 -12.16
N ASP A 42 6.06 -7.69 -11.66
CA ASP A 42 5.20 -7.91 -10.48
C ASP A 42 5.62 -7.07 -9.27
N ALA A 43 6.94 -6.88 -9.09
CA ALA A 43 7.49 -6.04 -8.03
C ALA A 43 7.12 -4.55 -8.21
N GLN A 44 7.22 -4.03 -9.44
CA GLN A 44 6.86 -2.65 -9.75
C GLN A 44 5.34 -2.43 -9.63
N LEU A 45 4.54 -3.40 -10.07
CA LEU A 45 3.09 -3.36 -9.92
C LEU A 45 2.69 -3.35 -8.45
N ALA A 46 3.27 -4.24 -7.63
CA ALA A 46 3.00 -4.29 -6.20
C ALA A 46 3.43 -3.00 -5.48
N GLN A 47 4.53 -2.38 -5.90
CA GLN A 47 4.98 -1.09 -5.36
C GLN A 47 3.98 0.05 -5.69
N GLN A 48 3.48 0.11 -6.93
CA GLN A 48 2.48 1.10 -7.31
C GLN A 48 1.16 0.91 -6.56
N LEU A 49 0.70 -0.33 -6.40
CA LEU A 49 -0.48 -0.65 -5.62
C LEU A 49 -0.31 -0.26 -4.14
N SER A 50 0.87 -0.49 -3.57
CA SER A 50 1.19 -0.07 -2.20
C SER A 50 1.09 1.46 -2.03
N HIS A 51 1.60 2.21 -3.01
CA HIS A 51 1.46 3.68 -3.03
C HIS A 51 -0.01 4.11 -3.07
N VAL A 52 -0.82 3.53 -3.96
CA VAL A 52 -2.26 3.85 -4.07
C VAL A 52 -2.99 3.54 -2.76
N VAL A 53 -2.77 2.37 -2.18
CA VAL A 53 -3.39 1.97 -0.90
C VAL A 53 -2.95 2.87 0.26
N SER A 54 -1.76 3.46 0.20
CA SER A 54 -1.31 4.46 1.19
C SER A 54 -1.97 5.84 1.03
N GLU A 55 -2.40 6.18 -0.18
CA GLU A 55 -3.05 7.46 -0.51
C GLU A 55 -4.55 7.47 -0.22
N VAL A 56 -5.24 6.32 -0.33
CA VAL A 56 -6.66 6.18 0.02
C VAL A 56 -6.99 6.71 1.41
N PRO A 57 -6.31 6.29 2.51
CA PRO A 57 -6.62 6.81 3.85
C PRO A 57 -6.32 8.30 3.98
N ARG A 58 -5.24 8.80 3.35
CA ARG A 58 -4.91 10.25 3.35
C ARG A 58 -6.00 11.10 2.71
N ARG A 59 -6.68 10.57 1.69
CA ARG A 59 -7.79 11.25 1.02
C ARG A 59 -9.09 11.13 1.81
N LEU A 60 -9.31 10.01 2.50
CA LEU A 60 -10.44 9.84 3.43
C LEU A 60 -10.34 10.77 4.64
N GLU A 61 -9.16 10.92 5.22
CA GLU A 61 -8.94 11.88 6.32
C GLU A 61 -9.27 13.32 5.88
N LYS A 62 -9.00 13.66 4.62
CA LYS A 62 -9.34 14.98 4.05
C LYS A 62 -10.81 15.13 3.69
N GLY A 63 -11.46 14.06 3.23
CA GLY A 63 -12.87 14.05 2.85
C GLY A 63 -13.73 13.54 4.00
N ARG A 64 -14.32 14.46 4.80
CA ARG A 64 -15.20 14.26 5.98
C ARG A 64 -16.15 13.04 5.96
N GLY A 65 -15.63 11.82 5.97
CA GLY A 65 -16.43 10.61 5.84
C GLY A 65 -15.75 9.47 6.57
N ASN A 66 -16.25 9.14 7.76
CA ASN A 66 -15.90 7.90 8.43
C ASN A 66 -16.46 6.74 7.61
N ARG A 67 -15.57 5.97 6.99
CA ARG A 67 -15.91 4.78 6.21
C ARG A 67 -15.13 3.58 6.75
N PRO A 68 -15.59 2.98 7.87
CA PRO A 68 -14.84 1.93 8.57
C PRO A 68 -14.62 0.68 7.70
N GLU A 69 -15.56 0.37 6.81
CA GLU A 69 -15.43 -0.73 5.84
C GLU A 69 -14.28 -0.50 4.86
N LEU A 70 -14.10 0.74 4.39
CA LEU A 70 -13.02 1.12 3.49
C LEU A 70 -11.68 1.14 4.20
N GLU A 71 -11.63 1.59 5.45
CA GLU A 71 -10.44 1.48 6.30
C GLU A 71 -10.03 0.02 6.50
N ALA A 72 -10.98 -0.87 6.80
CA ALA A 72 -10.71 -2.30 6.93
C ALA A 72 -10.14 -2.89 5.62
N ALA A 73 -10.75 -2.56 4.48
CA ALA A 73 -10.29 -3.00 3.16
C ALA A 73 -8.87 -2.49 2.83
N VAL A 74 -8.57 -1.22 3.13
CA VAL A 74 -7.23 -0.64 2.98
C VAL A 74 -6.22 -1.39 3.85
N THR A 75 -6.58 -1.68 5.10
CA THR A 75 -5.69 -2.36 6.05
C THR A 75 -5.39 -3.79 5.58
N GLN A 76 -6.40 -4.51 5.10
CA GLN A 76 -6.23 -5.84 4.52
C GLN A 76 -5.38 -5.80 3.24
N ALA A 77 -5.62 -4.83 2.35
CA ALA A 77 -4.83 -4.66 1.13
C ALA A 77 -3.35 -4.38 1.43
N LYS A 78 -3.05 -3.56 2.46
CA LYS A 78 -1.67 -3.33 2.91
C LYS A 78 -0.98 -4.62 3.35
N VAL A 79 -1.68 -5.46 4.13
CA VAL A 79 -1.12 -6.74 4.62
C VAL A 79 -0.90 -7.72 3.47
N SER A 80 -1.78 -7.77 2.48
CA SER A 80 -1.59 -8.63 1.31
C SER A 80 -0.43 -8.15 0.44
N LEU A 81 -0.33 -6.83 0.20
CA LEU A 81 0.74 -6.26 -0.61
C LEU A 81 2.12 -6.34 0.06
N SER A 82 2.21 -6.24 1.39
CA SER A 82 3.48 -6.40 2.10
C SER A 82 4.07 -7.81 2.01
N ARG A 83 3.26 -8.81 1.68
CA ARG A 83 3.72 -10.18 1.40
C ARG A 83 4.25 -10.35 -0.03
N LEU A 84 3.83 -9.47 -0.94
CA LEU A 84 4.16 -9.55 -2.37
C LEU A 84 5.31 -8.62 -2.75
N VAL A 85 5.45 -7.48 -2.08
CA VAL A 85 6.59 -6.58 -2.27
C VAL A 85 7.76 -7.12 -1.44
N PRO A 86 8.90 -7.45 -2.04
CA PRO A 86 10.12 -7.69 -1.29
C PRO A 86 10.41 -6.45 -0.45
N GLU A 87 10.36 -6.56 0.88
CA GLU A 87 10.75 -5.44 1.74
C GLU A 87 12.17 -5.06 1.31
N PRO A 88 12.41 -3.81 0.86
CA PRO A 88 13.75 -3.39 0.50
C PRO A 88 14.56 -3.64 1.75
N ALA A 89 15.50 -4.59 1.67
CA ALA A 89 16.26 -5.09 2.81
C ALA A 89 16.78 -3.87 3.57
N LYS A 90 16.07 -3.49 4.64
CA LYS A 90 16.54 -2.46 5.55
C LYS A 90 17.77 -3.08 6.13
N HIS A 91 18.91 -2.64 5.61
CA HIS A 91 20.23 -3.02 6.04
C HIS A 91 20.19 -3.31 7.53
N THR A 92 20.33 -4.59 7.84
CA THR A 92 20.64 -5.06 9.18
C THR A 92 22.04 -4.56 9.49
N ASN A 93 22.16 -3.26 9.75
CA ASN A 93 23.31 -2.67 10.40
C ASN A 93 23.22 -3.03 11.88
N SER A 94 23.39 -4.33 12.12
CA SER A 94 23.91 -4.88 13.35
C SER A 94 25.33 -4.37 13.51
N SER A 95 25.46 -3.18 14.09
CA SER A 95 26.63 -2.85 14.90
C SER A 95 26.31 -1.66 15.80
N ARG A 96 26.12 -1.97 17.08
CA ARG A 96 26.43 -1.15 18.25
C ARG A 96 26.56 0.37 17.98
N SER A 97 25.53 1.16 18.25
CA SER A 97 25.70 2.42 19.00
C SER A 97 24.37 3.13 19.27
N ARG A 98 24.13 3.40 20.55
CA ARG A 98 23.39 4.54 21.12
C ARG A 98 21.93 4.77 20.72
N LYS A 99 21.08 4.47 21.71
CA LYS A 99 20.24 5.47 22.42
C LYS A 99 19.47 6.45 21.55
N THR A 100 18.25 6.08 21.20
CA THR A 100 17.07 6.95 21.36
C THR A 100 15.82 6.11 21.61
N SER A 101 15.32 6.22 22.84
CA SER A 101 13.89 6.24 23.17
C SER A 101 12.91 5.44 22.29
N SER A 102 12.60 4.20 22.69
CA SER A 102 11.22 3.71 22.62
C SER A 102 11.08 2.41 23.39
N VAL A 103 10.25 2.47 24.44
CA VAL A 103 9.57 1.33 25.06
C VAL A 103 10.50 0.32 25.74
N LEU A 104 10.76 0.53 27.04
CA LEU A 104 11.18 -0.56 27.92
C LEU A 104 10.25 -1.74 27.69
N GLN A 105 10.80 -2.92 27.41
CA GLN A 105 10.03 -4.15 27.30
C GLN A 105 9.26 -4.39 28.60
N GLU A 106 8.06 -4.95 28.51
CA GLU A 106 7.18 -5.14 29.67
C GLU A 106 7.87 -5.92 30.80
N GLY A 107 8.66 -6.94 30.45
CA GLY A 107 9.49 -7.69 31.41
C GLY A 107 10.53 -6.82 32.12
N GLN A 108 11.19 -5.91 31.39
CA GLN A 108 12.17 -4.99 31.97
C GLN A 108 11.52 -3.97 32.91
N ARG A 109 10.30 -3.51 32.59
CA ARG A 109 9.53 -2.63 33.49
C ARG A 109 9.16 -3.34 34.79
N LYS A 110 8.67 -4.58 34.70
CA LYS A 110 8.34 -5.39 35.87
C LYS A 110 9.56 -5.66 36.75
N ALA A 111 10.71 -5.94 36.16
CA ALA A 111 11.97 -6.12 36.89
C ALA A 111 12.45 -4.83 37.59
N VAL A 112 12.40 -3.70 36.89
CA VAL A 112 12.73 -2.38 37.47
C VAL A 112 11.79 -2.06 38.64
N ARG A 113 10.49 -2.34 38.51
CA ARG A 113 9.51 -2.16 39.59
C ARG A 113 9.81 -3.06 40.79
N ALA A 114 10.03 -4.35 40.57
CA ALA A 114 10.35 -5.29 41.64
C ALA A 114 11.62 -4.86 42.40
N ALA A 115 12.65 -4.38 41.69
CA ALA A 115 13.86 -3.86 42.33
C ALA A 115 13.60 -2.62 43.19
N LEU A 116 12.75 -1.69 42.71
CA LEU A 116 12.39 -0.50 43.48
C LEU A 116 11.55 -0.85 44.72
N LEU A 117 10.61 -1.78 44.59
CA LEU A 117 9.81 -2.31 45.72
C LEU A 117 10.67 -3.08 46.73
N ALA A 118 11.73 -3.74 46.27
CA ALA A 118 12.72 -4.38 47.13
C ALA A 118 13.67 -3.40 47.83
N GLY A 119 13.45 -2.08 47.70
CA GLY A 119 14.22 -1.04 48.39
C GLY A 119 15.55 -0.69 47.71
N VAL A 120 15.79 -1.17 46.47
CA VAL A 120 17.02 -0.84 45.74
C VAL A 120 16.99 0.61 45.28
N ALA A 121 18.07 1.35 45.53
CA ALA A 121 18.18 2.76 45.18
C ALA A 121 17.94 2.99 43.66
N PRO A 122 17.13 3.98 43.25
CA PRO A 122 16.83 4.25 41.83
C PRO A 122 18.07 4.53 40.97
N THR A 123 19.12 5.07 41.57
CA THR A 123 20.43 5.31 40.93
C THR A 123 21.13 4.00 40.56
N GLN A 124 21.03 2.99 41.42
CA GLN A 124 21.61 1.67 41.21
C GLN A 124 20.82 0.90 40.14
N VAL A 125 19.48 0.97 40.18
CA VAL A 125 18.61 0.41 39.14
C VAL A 125 18.90 1.06 37.77
N ALA A 126 19.05 2.39 37.71
CA ALA A 126 19.40 3.08 36.46
C ALA A 126 20.73 2.56 35.87
N LYS A 127 21.75 2.34 36.71
CA LYS A 127 23.05 1.79 36.30
C LYS A 127 22.94 0.35 35.79
N HIS A 128 22.27 -0.54 36.53
CA HIS A 128 22.15 -1.96 36.15
C HIS A 128 21.33 -2.17 34.88
N PHE A 129 20.26 -1.40 34.70
CA PHE A 129 19.38 -1.54 33.54
C PHE A 129 19.78 -0.65 32.35
N GLY A 130 20.85 0.14 32.47
CA GLY A 130 21.31 1.05 31.42
C GLY A 130 20.33 2.17 31.09
N LEU A 131 19.46 2.54 32.04
CA LEU A 131 18.37 3.48 31.87
C LEU A 131 18.74 4.86 32.37
N SER A 132 18.08 5.89 31.83
CA SER A 132 18.19 7.22 32.40
C SER A 132 17.47 7.26 33.75
N LEU A 133 18.03 8.00 34.70
CA LEU A 133 17.42 8.19 36.02
C LEU A 133 16.01 8.82 35.91
N ALA A 134 15.79 9.69 34.92
CA ALA A 134 14.48 10.24 34.60
C ALA A 134 13.47 9.16 34.15
N THR A 135 13.92 8.13 33.43
CA THR A 135 13.07 7.00 33.03
C THR A 135 12.63 6.18 34.24
N VAL A 136 13.54 5.94 35.20
CA VAL A 136 13.23 5.21 36.45
C VAL A 136 12.25 6.01 37.31
N ARG A 137 12.44 7.34 37.44
CA ARG A 137 11.50 8.23 38.15
C ARG A 137 10.11 8.26 37.50
N LYS A 138 10.03 8.36 36.18
CA LYS A 138 8.73 8.31 35.46
C LYS A 138 7.96 6.99 35.67
N LEU A 139 8.67 5.88 35.93
CA LEU A 139 8.01 4.62 36.27
C LEU A 139 7.40 4.64 37.67
N LEU A 140 7.99 5.37 38.62
CA LEU A 140 7.41 5.61 39.95
C LEU A 140 6.21 6.57 39.86
N ASP A 141 6.34 7.68 39.12
CA ASP A 141 5.27 8.70 39.03
C ASP A 141 3.98 8.18 38.36
N LYS A 142 4.09 7.17 37.50
CA LYS A 142 2.94 6.54 36.83
C LYS A 142 2.13 5.63 37.75
N GLU A 143 2.64 5.28 38.93
CA GLU A 143 1.99 4.42 39.93
C GLU A 143 1.15 5.23 40.93
N GLY A 144 1.61 6.41 41.34
CA GLY A 144 0.89 7.27 42.30
C GLY A 144 -0.37 7.98 41.75
N ARG A 145 -0.81 7.64 40.54
CA ARG A 145 -1.96 8.26 39.86
C ARG A 145 -3.06 7.24 39.50
N GLY A 146 -3.07 6.11 40.20
CA GLY A 146 -4.01 5.00 40.01
C GLY A 146 -4.42 4.31 41.31
N SER A 147 -4.43 5.03 42.43
CA SER A 147 -5.16 4.66 43.65
C SER A 147 -6.19 5.72 43.96
#